data_AF-A0A6G0WE64-F1
#
_entry.id   AF-A0A6G0WE64-F1
#
_cell.length_a   1.000
_cell.length_b   1.000
_cell.length_c   1.000
_cell.angle_alpha   90.00
_cell.angle_beta   90.00
_cell.angle_gamma   90.00
#
_symmetry.space_group_name_H-M   'P 1'
#
loop_
_entity.id
_entity.type
_entity.pdbx_description
1 polymer ?
#
loop_
_entity_poly.entity_id
_entity_poly.type
_entity_poly.pdbx_seq_one_letter_code
_entity_poly.pdbx_strand_id
1 'polypeptide(L)'
;MMFKYLALVGVAVFAQDATTTPDSTATPVPISSETFKQRPGVCNAGGKECAAYGTGSDYQCVAVESTIPSLNNLAQCVKKVDQQGSNICVGSQAGVCPTFGSWPATYRAAQPVCAFTVVPTCTSAQTSNGNFVSVRELQSATTTKKPSGVECYLNNYLLANGSTTQIKGIYKCVDITFYRSKALGLDQTEKQLKACAGNSSTGFTAGLCNGHGTCSPKSQYSSEYECKCNRGYSNQDNCFAATENVCDGLGQCGGLGQCDSATNKCKCKDGAKGDQCALCDPASAAACSGSNQGSCGVDGKCVCKTGYGGSQCEVKSAPTPAPTTTPAPTQAGGSTPSGSASTVFASLAAVALAVVLA
;
A
#
# COMPACT_ATOMS: atom_id res chain seq x y z
N MET A 1 43.87 13.70 -4.73
CA MET A 1 42.43 14.05 -4.66
C MET A 1 41.66 12.74 -4.56
N MET A 2 41.25 12.35 -3.36
CA MET A 2 40.67 11.04 -3.06
C MET A 2 39.59 11.28 -2.01
N PHE A 3 38.32 11.25 -2.41
CA PHE A 3 37.19 11.50 -1.52
C PHE A 3 36.98 10.28 -0.62
N LYS A 4 37.47 10.38 0.61
CA LYS A 4 37.04 9.52 1.73
C LYS A 4 35.64 9.95 2.14
N TYR A 5 34.61 9.29 1.60
CA TYR A 5 33.28 9.35 2.21
C TYR A 5 33.30 8.54 3.51
N LEU A 6 33.36 9.25 4.64
CA LEU A 6 33.14 8.67 5.95
C LEU A 6 31.73 8.08 5.99
N ALA A 7 31.68 6.78 6.28
CA ALA A 7 30.49 6.07 6.68
C ALA A 7 29.92 6.71 7.96
N LEU A 8 28.90 7.55 7.79
CA LEU A 8 28.01 8.03 8.85
C LEU A 8 26.57 7.98 8.32
N VAL A 9 26.19 6.88 7.68
CA VAL A 9 24.78 6.53 7.53
C VAL A 9 24.40 5.83 8.82
N GLY A 10 23.94 6.64 9.78
CA GLY A 10 23.25 6.13 10.95
C GLY A 10 22.13 5.21 10.48
N VAL A 11 22.12 4.00 11.04
CA VAL A 11 21.04 3.03 10.90
C VAL A 11 19.73 3.78 11.07
N ALA A 12 18.98 3.99 9.98
CA ALA A 12 17.60 4.43 10.07
C ALA A 12 16.82 3.25 10.64
N VAL A 13 16.84 3.17 11.97
CA VAL A 13 16.10 2.21 12.76
C VAL A 13 14.61 2.46 12.53
N PHE A 14 13.96 1.48 11.92
CA PHE A 14 12.59 1.04 12.19
C PHE A 14 11.75 2.03 13.00
N ALA A 15 10.95 2.85 12.32
CA ALA A 15 9.78 3.46 12.94
C ALA A 15 8.65 2.41 12.98
N GLN A 16 8.80 1.37 13.80
CA GLN A 16 7.65 0.69 14.36
C GLN A 16 7.33 1.44 15.65
N ASP A 17 6.23 2.20 15.62
CA ASP A 17 5.63 2.87 16.76
C ASP A 17 6.39 4.09 17.33
N ALA A 18 5.89 5.30 17.04
CA ALA A 18 6.38 6.54 17.66
C ALA A 18 6.01 6.67 19.15
N THR A 19 5.34 5.68 19.75
CA THR A 19 4.94 5.71 21.16
C THR A 19 5.82 4.86 22.08
N THR A 20 6.76 4.07 21.54
CA THR A 20 7.76 3.37 22.35
C THR A 20 9.16 3.83 21.95
N THR A 21 9.90 4.37 22.93
CA THR A 21 11.35 4.59 22.77
C THR A 21 11.99 3.25 22.40
N PRO A 22 12.76 3.16 21.29
CA PRO A 22 13.46 1.94 20.93
C PRO A 22 14.46 1.64 22.04
N ASP A 23 14.29 0.53 22.76
CA ASP A 23 15.40 -0.02 23.51
C ASP A 23 16.38 -0.61 22.48
N SER A 24 17.32 0.24 22.08
CA SER A 24 18.41 -0.07 21.14
C SER A 24 19.35 -1.19 21.60
N THR A 25 19.11 -1.80 22.77
CA THR A 25 19.91 -2.89 23.32
C THR A 25 19.23 -4.27 23.23
N ALA A 26 17.93 -4.34 22.91
CA ALA A 26 17.24 -5.61 22.76
C ALA A 26 17.65 -6.31 21.45
N THR A 27 18.19 -7.52 21.56
CA THR A 27 18.53 -8.32 20.38
C THR A 27 17.23 -8.75 19.68
N PRO A 28 17.05 -8.51 18.37
CA PRO A 28 15.85 -8.93 17.67
C PRO A 28 15.67 -10.44 17.81
N VAL A 29 14.47 -10.88 18.20
CA VAL A 29 14.12 -12.30 18.29
C VAL A 29 14.29 -12.94 16.90
N PRO A 30 15.07 -14.01 16.75
CA PRO A 30 15.24 -14.68 15.46
C PRO A 30 13.89 -15.12 14.87
N ILE A 31 13.72 -14.91 13.56
CA ILE A 31 12.52 -15.38 12.85
C ILE A 31 12.61 -16.89 12.69
N SER A 32 11.53 -17.60 13.06
CA SER A 32 11.49 -19.06 12.95
C SER A 32 11.46 -19.53 11.49
N SER A 33 11.96 -20.73 11.22
CA SER A 33 11.90 -21.36 9.89
C SER A 33 10.47 -21.51 9.37
N GLU A 34 9.51 -21.74 10.27
CA GLU A 34 8.10 -21.86 9.89
C GLU A 34 7.53 -20.51 9.45
N THR A 35 7.88 -19.43 10.16
CA THR A 35 7.52 -18.07 9.75
C THR A 35 8.11 -17.72 8.39
N PHE A 36 9.37 -18.09 8.09
CA PHE A 36 9.95 -17.86 6.76
C PHE A 36 9.21 -18.59 5.64
N LYS A 37 8.75 -19.82 5.87
CA LYS A 37 7.95 -20.58 4.89
C LYS A 37 6.60 -19.92 4.63
N GLN A 38 5.94 -19.43 5.67
CA GLN A 38 4.62 -18.81 5.56
C GLN A 38 4.71 -17.38 5.03
N ARG A 39 5.80 -16.67 5.33
CA ARG A 39 6.00 -15.26 5.04
C ARG A 39 7.35 -15.06 4.33
N PRO A 40 7.48 -15.46 3.05
CA PRO A 40 8.72 -15.32 2.32
C PRO A 40 9.25 -13.88 2.33
N GLY A 41 10.54 -13.74 2.62
CA GLY A 41 11.21 -12.45 2.72
C GLY A 41 10.95 -11.67 3.99
N VAL A 42 10.22 -12.20 4.99
CA VAL A 42 10.06 -11.52 6.28
C VAL A 42 11.43 -11.16 6.88
N CYS A 43 11.53 -9.98 7.47
CA CYS A 43 12.77 -9.48 8.04
C CYS A 43 12.54 -8.70 9.32
N ASN A 44 13.61 -8.56 10.12
CA ASN A 44 13.58 -7.84 11.39
C ASN A 44 14.33 -6.52 11.31
N ALA A 45 14.30 -5.81 12.45
CA ALA A 45 15.17 -4.69 12.70
C ALA A 45 16.65 -5.03 12.41
N GLY A 46 17.25 -4.36 11.42
CA GLY A 46 18.64 -4.58 10.99
C GLY A 46 18.79 -5.38 9.70
N GLY A 47 17.74 -6.02 9.21
CA GLY A 47 17.66 -6.59 7.86
C GLY A 47 18.68 -7.67 7.51
N LYS A 48 19.25 -8.36 8.52
CA LYS A 48 20.24 -9.43 8.31
C LYS A 48 19.67 -10.57 7.47
N GLU A 49 18.37 -10.80 7.56
CA GLU A 49 17.63 -11.81 6.80
C GLU A 49 17.69 -11.53 5.30
N CYS A 50 17.83 -10.27 4.89
CA CYS A 50 17.83 -9.89 3.48
C CYS A 50 19.10 -10.27 2.73
N ALA A 51 20.18 -10.56 3.45
CA ALA A 51 21.43 -11.05 2.86
C ALA A 51 21.28 -12.46 2.25
N ALA A 52 20.20 -13.18 2.55
CA ALA A 52 19.92 -14.50 1.97
C ALA A 52 19.34 -14.43 0.54
N TYR A 53 19.01 -13.24 0.04
CA TYR A 53 18.36 -13.05 -1.25
C TYR A 53 19.25 -12.27 -2.22
N GLY A 54 19.34 -12.74 -3.46
CA GLY A 54 20.17 -12.13 -4.51
C GLY A 54 21.68 -12.36 -4.29
N THR A 55 22.50 -11.55 -4.94
CA THR A 55 23.96 -11.59 -4.82
C THR A 55 24.44 -10.36 -4.07
N GLY A 56 24.80 -10.49 -2.79
CA GLY A 56 25.28 -9.36 -1.98
C GLY A 56 24.17 -8.65 -1.20
N SER A 57 24.15 -7.30 -1.25
CA SER A 57 23.22 -6.47 -0.46
C SER A 57 22.08 -5.87 -1.30
N ASP A 58 21.61 -6.62 -2.30
CA ASP A 58 20.61 -6.19 -3.28
C ASP A 58 19.22 -5.99 -2.67
N TYR A 59 18.97 -6.61 -1.53
CA TYR A 59 17.72 -6.49 -0.78
C TYR A 59 17.91 -5.65 0.47
N GLN A 60 16.87 -4.90 0.82
CA GLN A 60 16.78 -4.14 2.04
C GLN A 60 15.49 -4.50 2.76
N CYS A 61 15.55 -4.58 4.09
CA CYS A 61 14.36 -4.77 4.90
C CYS A 61 13.55 -3.47 4.92
N VAL A 62 12.34 -3.52 4.38
CA VAL A 62 11.41 -2.38 4.34
C VAL A 62 10.18 -2.74 5.15
N ALA A 63 9.79 -1.85 6.07
CA ALA A 63 8.61 -2.00 6.90
C ALA A 63 7.45 -1.14 6.37
N VAL A 64 6.24 -1.67 6.47
CA VAL A 64 4.98 -0.96 6.22
C VAL A 64 4.37 -0.59 7.57
N GLU A 65 4.24 0.69 7.84
CA GLU A 65 3.54 1.17 9.04
C GLU A 65 2.04 1.00 8.86
N SER A 66 1.37 0.40 9.85
CA SER A 66 -0.06 0.15 9.76
C SER A 66 -0.81 0.29 11.07
N THR A 67 -2.09 0.66 10.96
CA THR A 67 -3.06 0.65 12.08
C THR A 67 -3.97 -0.57 12.09
N ILE A 68 -3.77 -1.54 11.19
CA ILE A 68 -4.63 -2.74 11.14
C ILE A 68 -4.37 -3.60 12.38
N PRO A 69 -5.40 -3.87 13.21
CA PRO A 69 -5.23 -4.69 14.41
C PRO A 69 -4.68 -6.08 14.08
N SER A 70 -3.83 -6.61 14.96
CA SER A 70 -3.24 -7.96 14.85
C SER A 70 -2.24 -8.17 13.70
N LEU A 71 -1.93 -7.14 12.89
CA LEU A 71 -0.83 -7.22 11.93
C LEU A 71 0.49 -6.82 12.61
N ASN A 72 1.20 -7.82 13.10
CA ASN A 72 2.53 -7.65 13.67
C ASN A 72 3.61 -7.86 12.60
N ASN A 73 4.66 -7.05 12.67
CA ASN A 73 5.86 -7.14 11.84
C ASN A 73 5.56 -7.13 10.33
N LEU A 74 5.00 -6.05 9.78
CA LEU A 74 4.80 -5.88 8.33
C LEU A 74 6.11 -5.46 7.64
N ALA A 75 7.16 -6.27 7.73
CA ALA A 75 8.44 -5.98 7.09
C ALA A 75 8.88 -7.13 6.18
N GLN A 76 9.34 -6.77 4.97
CA GLN A 76 9.82 -7.70 3.97
C GLN A 76 11.11 -7.19 3.33
N CYS A 77 11.97 -8.11 2.93
CA CYS A 77 13.10 -7.84 2.06
C CYS A 77 12.59 -7.44 0.67
N VAL A 78 12.87 -6.19 0.30
CA VAL A 78 12.53 -5.62 -1.00
C VAL A 78 13.82 -5.36 -1.75
N LYS A 79 13.84 -5.66 -3.04
CA LYS A 79 14.99 -5.38 -3.90
C LYS A 79 15.18 -3.88 -4.02
N LYS A 80 16.39 -3.37 -3.77
CA LYS A 80 16.70 -1.93 -3.69
C LYS A 80 16.34 -1.15 -4.96
N VAL A 81 16.52 -1.79 -6.10
CA VAL A 81 16.09 -1.29 -7.41
C VAL A 81 15.31 -2.40 -8.07
N ASP A 82 14.04 -2.15 -8.39
CA ASP A 82 13.25 -3.07 -9.18
C ASP A 82 13.81 -3.16 -10.61
N GLN A 83 13.31 -4.11 -11.40
CA GLN A 83 13.82 -4.29 -12.76
C GLN A 83 13.30 -3.22 -13.74
N GLN A 84 12.37 -2.38 -13.29
CA GLN A 84 11.81 -1.23 -13.98
C GLN A 84 12.58 0.07 -13.63
N GLY A 85 13.59 0.00 -12.75
CA GLY A 85 14.42 1.12 -12.32
C GLY A 85 13.85 1.93 -11.14
N SER A 86 12.74 1.52 -10.54
CA SER A 86 12.19 2.15 -9.34
C SER A 86 13.03 1.78 -8.12
N ASN A 87 13.29 2.77 -7.27
CA ASN A 87 13.95 2.56 -5.99
C ASN A 87 12.96 2.03 -4.94
N ILE A 88 13.46 1.54 -3.82
CA ILE A 88 12.64 1.30 -2.62
C ILE A 88 12.16 2.62 -2.00
N CYS A 89 10.95 2.61 -1.44
CA CYS A 89 10.36 3.76 -0.78
C CYS A 89 10.93 3.99 0.63
N VAL A 90 12.07 4.68 0.73
CA VAL A 90 12.73 5.00 2.00
C VAL A 90 13.50 6.32 1.91
N GLY A 91 13.54 7.08 3.01
CA GLY A 91 14.40 8.26 3.11
C GLY A 91 14.04 9.35 2.09
N SER A 92 14.91 9.61 1.13
CA SER A 92 14.64 10.56 0.04
C SER A 92 13.94 9.94 -1.16
N GLN A 93 13.88 8.61 -1.26
CA GLN A 93 13.48 7.93 -2.48
C GLN A 93 12.02 7.50 -2.42
N ALA A 94 11.25 7.94 -3.41
CA ALA A 94 9.95 7.36 -3.71
C ALA A 94 10.13 6.06 -4.49
N GLY A 95 9.18 5.13 -4.37
CA GLY A 95 9.11 3.95 -5.20
C GLY A 95 8.38 2.79 -4.55
N VAL A 96 8.98 1.60 -4.57
CA VAL A 96 8.29 0.35 -4.22
C VAL A 96 8.33 0.03 -2.72
N CYS A 97 7.27 -0.62 -2.27
CA CYS A 97 7.07 -1.13 -0.92
C CYS A 97 6.89 -2.66 -0.94
N PRO A 98 6.99 -3.32 0.23
CA PRO A 98 6.68 -4.75 0.36
C PRO A 98 5.33 -5.13 -0.26
N THR A 99 5.26 -6.28 -0.93
CA THR A 99 3.98 -6.88 -1.35
C THR A 99 3.75 -8.18 -0.59
N PHE A 100 2.56 -8.32 -0.01
CA PHE A 100 2.24 -9.44 0.88
C PHE A 100 1.39 -10.53 0.22
N GLY A 101 1.27 -10.53 -1.11
CA GLY A 101 0.43 -11.45 -1.88
C GLY A 101 0.67 -12.92 -1.58
N SER A 102 1.89 -13.33 -1.29
CA SER A 102 2.23 -14.73 -0.92
C SER A 102 2.19 -15.03 0.57
N TRP A 103 1.89 -14.05 1.42
CA TRP A 103 1.75 -14.23 2.87
C TRP A 103 0.34 -14.73 3.23
N PRO A 104 0.05 -15.17 4.46
CA PRO A 104 -1.29 -15.54 4.86
C PRO A 104 -2.31 -14.42 4.64
N ALA A 105 -3.56 -14.76 4.35
CA ALA A 105 -4.60 -13.82 3.93
C ALA A 105 -4.76 -12.58 4.84
N THR A 106 -4.56 -12.73 6.15
CA THR A 106 -4.65 -11.61 7.10
C THR A 106 -3.68 -10.46 6.75
N TYR A 107 -2.48 -10.76 6.24
CA TYR A 107 -1.47 -9.76 5.91
C TYR A 107 -1.74 -9.04 4.59
N ARG A 108 -2.59 -9.61 3.73
CA ARG A 108 -2.94 -9.04 2.42
C ARG A 108 -3.96 -7.91 2.52
N ALA A 109 -4.55 -7.72 3.71
CA ALA A 109 -5.33 -6.54 4.02
C ALA A 109 -4.46 -5.26 4.04
N ALA A 110 -3.15 -5.39 4.28
CA ALA A 110 -2.22 -4.26 4.17
C ALA A 110 -2.02 -3.91 2.69
N GLN A 111 -2.39 -2.69 2.33
CA GLN A 111 -2.24 -2.13 0.99
C GLN A 111 -1.19 -1.03 1.03
N PRO A 112 0.04 -1.30 0.56
CA PRO A 112 1.16 -0.38 0.71
C PRO A 112 1.01 0.89 -0.14
N VAL A 113 1.31 2.02 0.48
CA VAL A 113 1.46 3.33 -0.13
C VAL A 113 2.85 3.86 0.20
N CYS A 114 3.58 4.30 -0.81
CA CYS A 114 4.82 5.03 -0.61
C CYS A 114 4.48 6.49 -0.27
N ALA A 115 4.68 6.87 1.00
CA ALA A 115 4.24 8.17 1.50
C ALA A 115 5.42 9.03 1.92
N PHE A 116 5.37 10.32 1.54
CA PHE A 116 6.28 11.32 2.10
C PHE A 116 5.70 11.86 3.41
N THR A 117 6.32 11.53 4.53
CA THR A 117 5.73 11.74 5.86
C THR A 117 6.51 12.77 6.66
N VAL A 118 5.78 13.61 7.41
CA VAL A 118 6.38 14.62 8.28
C VAL A 118 7.21 13.93 9.36
N VAL A 119 8.43 14.41 9.59
CA VAL A 119 9.30 13.99 10.70
C VAL A 119 9.41 15.15 11.70
N PRO A 120 8.69 15.11 12.84
CA PRO A 120 8.69 16.22 13.81
C PRO A 120 10.06 16.52 14.42
N THR A 121 10.91 15.49 14.54
CA THR A 121 12.25 15.57 15.15
C THR A 121 13.36 15.98 14.17
N CYS A 122 12.99 16.48 12.99
CA CYS A 122 13.93 16.89 11.97
C CYS A 122 14.83 18.05 12.43
N THR A 123 16.15 17.88 12.34
CA THR A 123 17.13 18.93 12.73
C THR A 123 17.77 19.64 11.53
N SER A 124 17.76 19.02 10.36
CA SER A 124 18.24 19.56 9.09
C SER A 124 17.47 18.91 7.96
N ALA A 125 17.18 19.69 6.91
CA ALA A 125 16.49 19.15 5.75
C ALA A 125 17.25 19.47 4.46
N GLN A 126 17.46 18.45 3.62
CA GLN A 126 18.07 18.59 2.32
C GLN A 126 17.02 19.03 1.29
N THR A 127 17.34 20.05 0.50
CA THR A 127 16.56 20.51 -0.65
C THR A 127 16.78 19.59 -1.86
N SER A 128 15.90 19.70 -2.86
CA SER A 128 16.07 19.01 -4.16
C SER A 128 17.40 19.30 -4.84
N ASN A 129 18.05 20.44 -4.52
CA ASN A 129 19.31 20.87 -5.12
C ASN A 129 20.53 20.39 -4.31
N GLY A 130 20.33 19.53 -3.32
CA GLY A 130 21.39 18.99 -2.47
C GLY A 130 21.82 19.90 -1.31
N ASN A 131 21.32 21.14 -1.25
CA ASN A 131 21.63 22.09 -0.18
C ASN A 131 20.89 21.74 1.11
N PHE A 132 21.56 21.89 2.25
CA PHE A 132 20.98 21.67 3.57
C PHE A 132 20.48 22.97 4.18
N VAL A 133 19.25 22.94 4.68
CA VAL A 133 18.69 24.03 5.49
C VAL A 133 18.76 23.61 6.96
N SER A 134 19.46 24.41 7.77
CA SER A 134 19.51 24.20 9.21
C SER A 134 18.15 24.59 9.81
N VAL A 135 17.56 23.71 10.62
CA VAL A 135 16.22 23.97 11.16
C VAL A 135 16.25 25.11 12.21
N ARG A 136 17.45 25.54 12.65
CA ARG A 136 17.66 26.65 13.58
C ARG A 136 17.23 28.02 13.04
N GLU A 137 17.13 28.19 11.72
CA GLU A 137 16.61 29.42 11.10
C GLU A 137 15.08 29.45 10.93
N LEU A 138 14.38 28.35 11.22
CA LEU A 138 12.93 28.20 11.01
C LEU A 138 12.16 27.68 12.24
N GLN A 139 12.84 27.38 13.35
CA GLN A 139 12.22 27.08 14.63
C GLN A 139 12.37 28.28 15.56
N SER A 140 11.25 28.97 15.85
CA SER A 140 11.13 29.79 17.04
C SER A 140 11.56 28.95 18.25
N ALA A 141 12.38 29.57 19.10
CA ALA A 141 13.29 29.02 20.11
C ALA A 141 12.80 27.87 21.03
N THR A 142 13.74 27.43 21.89
CA THR A 142 13.61 26.66 23.14
C THR A 142 13.56 25.12 23.07
N THR A 143 14.69 24.48 22.76
CA THR A 143 15.04 23.18 23.40
C THR A 143 16.54 23.08 23.65
N THR A 144 16.93 22.72 24.88
CA THR A 144 18.33 22.64 25.38
C THR A 144 18.91 21.21 25.37
N LYS A 145 18.27 20.26 24.67
CA LYS A 145 18.79 18.90 24.50
C LYS A 145 19.07 18.66 23.01
N LYS A 146 20.33 18.46 22.64
CA LYS A 146 20.77 18.16 21.26
C LYS A 146 20.05 16.88 20.82
N PRO A 147 19.09 16.92 19.87
CA PRO A 147 18.48 15.71 19.36
C PRO A 147 19.58 14.95 18.62
N SER A 148 19.63 13.63 18.77
CA SER A 148 20.21 12.74 17.76
C SER A 148 19.38 12.93 16.48
N GLY A 149 19.73 13.97 15.72
CA GLY A 149 18.90 14.53 14.67
C GLY A 149 18.71 13.58 13.50
N VAL A 150 17.47 13.47 13.01
CA VAL A 150 17.16 12.79 11.75
C VAL A 150 17.35 13.80 10.63
N GLU A 151 18.14 13.42 9.62
CA GLU A 151 18.22 14.14 8.36
C GLU A 151 16.95 13.88 7.55
N CYS A 152 16.26 14.94 7.14
CA CYS A 152 15.05 14.83 6.34
C CYS A 152 15.20 15.54 5.01
N TYR A 153 14.12 15.54 4.24
CA TYR A 153 14.05 16.15 2.93
C TYR A 153 12.94 17.20 2.90
N LEU A 154 13.12 18.22 2.07
CA LEU A 154 12.10 19.23 1.80
C LEU A 154 11.33 18.86 0.54
N ASN A 155 10.01 18.77 0.66
CA ASN A 155 9.11 18.61 -0.46
C ASN A 155 8.16 19.82 -0.54
N ASN A 156 8.03 20.41 -1.73
CA ASN A 156 7.00 21.41 -2.01
C ASN A 156 5.79 20.70 -2.63
N TYR A 157 4.79 20.50 -1.80
CA TYR A 157 3.60 19.74 -2.14
C TYR A 157 2.53 20.62 -2.78
N LEU A 158 2.01 20.21 -3.94
CA LEU A 158 0.95 20.92 -4.66
C LEU A 158 -0.43 20.55 -4.10
N LEU A 159 -1.18 21.56 -3.64
CA LEU A 159 -2.54 21.45 -3.14
C LEU A 159 -3.59 21.53 -4.27
N ALA A 160 -4.84 21.18 -3.96
CA ALA A 160 -5.94 21.11 -4.93
C ALA A 160 -6.23 22.45 -5.60
N ASN A 161 -6.05 23.53 -4.84
CA ASN A 161 -6.23 24.91 -5.27
C ASN A 161 -5.06 25.46 -6.12
N GLY A 162 -4.03 24.65 -6.39
CA GLY A 162 -2.83 25.05 -7.13
C GLY A 162 -1.75 25.75 -6.29
N SER A 163 -2.00 26.02 -5.00
CA SER A 163 -0.96 26.54 -4.09
C SER A 163 0.01 25.43 -3.65
N THR A 164 1.20 25.81 -3.18
CA THR A 164 2.18 24.84 -2.67
C THR A 164 2.36 25.00 -1.16
N THR A 165 2.60 23.89 -0.47
CA THR A 165 2.97 23.85 0.94
C THR A 165 4.25 23.05 1.13
N GLN A 166 5.09 23.47 2.07
CA GLN A 166 6.38 22.85 2.29
C GLN A 166 6.31 21.81 3.42
N ILE A 167 6.73 20.58 3.11
CA ILE A 167 6.75 19.44 4.02
C ILE A 167 8.20 19.05 4.30
N LYS A 168 8.53 18.86 5.58
CA LYS A 168 9.82 18.34 6.03
C LYS A 168 9.64 16.89 6.44
N GLY A 169 10.25 15.96 5.71
CA GLY A 169 9.87 14.57 5.85
C GLY A 169 10.80 13.56 5.22
N ILE A 170 10.37 12.31 5.28
CA ILE A 170 11.01 11.17 4.60
C ILE A 170 9.95 10.29 3.96
N TYR A 171 10.34 9.63 2.87
CA TYR A 171 9.60 8.51 2.31
C TYR A 171 9.64 7.31 3.25
N LYS A 172 8.48 6.69 3.43
CA LYS A 172 8.32 5.38 4.06
C LYS A 172 7.08 4.69 3.51
N CYS A 173 7.03 3.38 3.67
CA CYS A 173 5.84 2.61 3.34
C CYS A 173 4.84 2.66 4.48
N VAL A 174 3.58 2.95 4.15
CA VAL A 174 2.45 2.93 5.08
C VAL A 174 1.30 2.14 4.46
N ASP A 175 0.35 1.66 5.27
CA ASP A 175 -0.89 1.08 4.74
C ASP A 175 -1.89 2.18 4.33
N ILE A 176 -2.81 1.84 3.41
CA ILE A 176 -3.85 2.75 2.91
C ILE A 176 -4.67 3.43 4.04
N THR A 177 -5.00 2.69 5.10
CA THR A 177 -5.79 3.18 6.23
C THR A 177 -4.99 4.21 7.02
N PHE A 178 -3.70 3.94 7.25
CA PHE A 178 -2.79 4.90 7.85
C PHE A 178 -2.64 6.16 6.98
N TYR A 179 -2.42 5.98 5.67
CA TYR A 179 -2.29 7.07 4.70
C TYR A 179 -3.49 8.02 4.75
N ARG A 180 -4.69 7.44 4.73
CA ARG A 180 -5.95 8.17 4.79
C ARG A 180 -6.18 8.83 6.14
N SER A 181 -6.04 8.09 7.24
CA SER A 181 -6.34 8.58 8.59
C SER A 181 -5.41 9.71 9.04
N LYS A 182 -4.18 9.75 8.53
CA LYS A 182 -3.21 10.81 8.78
C LYS A 182 -3.20 11.90 7.72
N ALA A 183 -4.06 11.80 6.70
CA ALA A 183 -4.10 12.71 5.56
C ALA A 183 -2.70 13.00 4.98
N LEU A 184 -1.91 11.94 4.74
CA LEU A 184 -0.51 12.09 4.31
C LEU A 184 -0.39 12.67 2.90
N GLY A 185 -1.46 12.57 2.09
CA GLY A 185 -1.61 13.26 0.83
C GLY A 185 -2.20 14.67 0.94
N LEU A 186 -2.34 15.20 2.16
CA LEU A 186 -3.06 16.43 2.46
C LEU A 186 -4.44 16.44 1.79
N ASP A 187 -4.80 17.51 1.08
CA ASP A 187 -6.06 17.64 0.34
C ASP A 187 -6.14 16.78 -0.94
N GLN A 188 -5.04 16.16 -1.37
CA GLN A 188 -4.99 15.25 -2.53
C GLN A 188 -5.19 13.77 -2.14
N THR A 189 -5.30 13.45 -0.85
CA THR A 189 -5.28 12.07 -0.34
C THR A 189 -6.19 11.12 -1.15
N GLU A 190 -7.48 11.45 -1.30
CA GLU A 190 -8.40 10.57 -2.05
C GLU A 190 -8.14 10.56 -3.56
N LYS A 191 -7.68 11.68 -4.14
CA LYS A 191 -7.30 11.74 -5.56
C LYS A 191 -6.15 10.77 -5.86
N GLN A 192 -5.16 10.71 -4.98
CA GLN A 192 -4.00 9.84 -5.10
C GLN A 192 -4.38 8.37 -4.95
N LEU A 193 -5.17 8.05 -3.93
CA LEU A 193 -5.65 6.68 -3.73
C LEU A 193 -6.53 6.22 -4.92
N LYS A 194 -7.34 7.12 -5.48
CA LYS A 194 -8.15 6.85 -6.67
C LYS A 194 -7.30 6.58 -7.91
N ALA A 195 -6.18 7.27 -8.09
CA ALA A 195 -5.26 7.02 -9.21
C ALA A 195 -4.70 5.60 -9.19
N CYS A 196 -4.55 5.02 -8.01
CA CYS A 196 -4.06 3.65 -7.79
C CYS A 196 -5.18 2.62 -7.59
N ALA A 197 -6.45 2.96 -7.78
CA ALA A 197 -7.54 2.05 -7.52
C ALA A 197 -7.46 0.81 -8.42
N GLY A 198 -7.52 -0.37 -7.81
CA GLY A 198 -7.63 -1.64 -8.53
C GLY A 198 -9.04 -1.89 -9.05
N ASN A 199 -9.17 -3.01 -9.76
CA ASN A 199 -10.42 -3.41 -10.38
C ASN A 199 -11.45 -3.87 -9.34
N SER A 200 -12.72 -3.71 -9.68
CA SER A 200 -13.86 -4.17 -8.87
C SER A 200 -14.68 -5.21 -9.63
N SER A 201 -15.00 -6.32 -8.99
CA SER A 201 -15.87 -7.37 -9.51
C SER A 201 -16.83 -7.86 -8.43
N THR A 202 -18.13 -7.99 -8.75
CA THR A 202 -19.15 -8.68 -7.93
C THR A 202 -18.99 -8.54 -6.40
N GLY A 203 -18.94 -7.31 -5.89
CA GLY A 203 -18.86 -7.03 -4.45
C GLY A 203 -17.46 -7.17 -3.80
N PHE A 204 -16.41 -7.36 -4.60
CA PHE A 204 -15.01 -7.37 -4.18
C PHE A 204 -14.22 -6.29 -4.93
N THR A 205 -13.44 -5.50 -4.18
CA THR A 205 -12.50 -4.52 -4.73
C THR A 205 -11.09 -5.03 -4.47
N ALA A 206 -10.27 -5.17 -5.51
CA ALA A 206 -8.91 -5.73 -5.42
C ALA A 206 -7.90 -4.84 -4.68
N GLY A 207 -8.35 -3.75 -4.06
CA GLY A 207 -7.51 -2.81 -3.34
C GLY A 207 -6.69 -1.90 -4.25
N LEU A 208 -5.69 -1.24 -3.69
CA LEU A 208 -4.74 -0.46 -4.50
C LEU A 208 -3.87 -1.39 -5.36
N CYS A 209 -3.65 -0.98 -6.61
CA CYS A 209 -2.77 -1.66 -7.56
C CYS A 209 -3.06 -3.16 -7.70
N ASN A 210 -4.34 -3.53 -7.55
CA ASN A 210 -4.84 -4.91 -7.55
C ASN A 210 -4.10 -5.86 -6.58
N GLY A 211 -3.41 -5.33 -5.56
CA GLY A 211 -2.57 -6.11 -4.65
C GLY A 211 -1.23 -6.57 -5.25
N HIS A 212 -0.87 -6.09 -6.44
CA HIS A 212 0.29 -6.51 -7.22
C HIS A 212 1.30 -5.38 -7.45
N GLY A 213 1.29 -4.36 -6.59
CA GLY A 213 2.21 -3.23 -6.66
C GLY A 213 2.08 -2.28 -5.48
N THR A 214 2.79 -1.16 -5.59
CA THR A 214 2.77 -0.08 -4.61
C THR A 214 2.12 1.17 -5.21
N CYS A 215 1.21 1.79 -4.47
CA CYS A 215 0.75 3.13 -4.83
C CYS A 215 1.83 4.14 -4.43
N SER A 216 2.45 4.81 -5.39
CA SER A 216 3.61 5.67 -5.17
C SER A 216 3.53 6.94 -6.00
N PRO A 217 4.21 8.03 -5.58
CA PRO A 217 4.45 9.16 -6.46
C PRO A 217 5.03 8.72 -7.80
N LYS A 218 4.57 9.34 -8.90
CA LYS A 218 5.07 9.09 -10.27
C LYS A 218 6.57 9.30 -10.38
N SER A 219 7.03 10.38 -9.75
CA SER A 219 8.44 10.75 -9.58
C SER A 219 8.69 11.21 -8.15
N GLN A 220 9.97 11.33 -7.78
CA GLN A 220 10.36 11.86 -6.48
C GLN A 220 9.69 13.22 -6.24
N TYR A 221 9.06 13.38 -5.08
CA TYR A 221 8.32 14.55 -4.62
C TYR A 221 7.00 14.88 -5.37
N SER A 222 6.59 14.06 -6.35
CA SER A 222 5.32 14.26 -7.06
C SER A 222 4.09 14.17 -6.16
N SER A 223 3.10 15.05 -6.38
CA SER A 223 1.75 14.93 -5.82
C SER A 223 0.84 14.02 -6.66
N GLU A 224 1.25 13.67 -7.87
CA GLU A 224 0.60 12.65 -8.69
C GLU A 224 1.13 11.26 -8.35
N TYR A 225 0.20 10.32 -8.19
CA TYR A 225 0.48 8.93 -7.84
C TYR A 225 0.12 7.99 -8.99
N GLU A 226 0.79 6.86 -9.02
CA GLU A 226 0.52 5.74 -9.91
C GLU A 226 0.88 4.42 -9.23
N CYS A 227 0.45 3.32 -9.85
CA CYS A 227 0.88 2.01 -9.43
C CYS A 227 2.28 1.69 -9.98
N LYS A 228 3.23 1.46 -9.09
CA LYS A 228 4.51 0.81 -9.40
C LYS A 228 4.30 -0.70 -9.27
N CYS A 229 4.05 -1.37 -10.39
CA CYS A 229 3.70 -2.78 -10.40
C CYS A 229 4.91 -3.67 -10.17
N ASN A 230 4.69 -4.77 -9.46
CA ASN A 230 5.66 -5.85 -9.38
C ASN A 230 5.95 -6.38 -10.78
N ARG A 231 7.18 -6.87 -11.01
CA ARG A 231 7.52 -7.45 -12.32
C ARG A 231 6.59 -8.60 -12.67
N GLY A 232 6.25 -8.72 -13.95
CA GLY A 232 5.33 -9.73 -14.45
C GLY A 232 3.85 -9.33 -14.36
N TYR A 233 3.56 -8.10 -13.94
CA TYR A 233 2.24 -7.48 -14.02
C TYR A 233 2.24 -6.28 -14.97
N SER A 234 1.10 -6.02 -15.60
CA SER A 234 0.92 -4.91 -16.53
C SER A 234 0.91 -3.55 -15.82
N ASN A 235 1.68 -2.60 -16.34
CA ASN A 235 1.66 -1.19 -15.89
C ASN A 235 0.47 -0.40 -16.49
N GLN A 236 -0.29 -0.99 -17.40
CA GLN A 236 -1.37 -0.29 -18.12
C GLN A 236 -2.75 -0.43 -17.46
N ASP A 237 -2.88 -1.32 -16.48
CA ASP A 237 -4.16 -1.70 -15.88
C ASP A 237 -4.09 -1.74 -14.34
N ASN A 238 -3.24 -0.89 -13.76
CA ASN A 238 -2.96 -0.85 -12.33
C ASN A 238 -2.55 -2.22 -11.77
N CYS A 239 -1.68 -2.94 -12.48
CA CYS A 239 -1.12 -4.23 -12.09
C CYS A 239 -2.15 -5.37 -12.05
N PHE A 240 -3.21 -5.29 -12.86
CA PHE A 240 -4.25 -6.31 -12.86
C PHE A 240 -3.81 -7.57 -13.59
N ALA A 241 -3.41 -7.45 -14.86
CA ALA A 241 -3.04 -8.62 -15.66
C ALA A 241 -1.64 -9.10 -15.30
N ALA A 242 -1.51 -10.38 -14.97
CA ALA A 242 -0.24 -11.08 -15.03
C ALA A 242 0.16 -11.26 -16.51
N THR A 243 1.35 -10.80 -16.89
CA THR A 243 1.84 -10.79 -18.27
C THR A 243 3.03 -11.72 -18.49
N GLU A 244 3.78 -12.05 -17.44
CA GLU A 244 4.98 -12.89 -17.52
C GLU A 244 5.25 -13.61 -16.19
N ASN A 245 5.80 -14.83 -16.22
CA ASN A 245 6.27 -15.53 -15.02
C ASN A 245 7.69 -15.08 -14.60
N VAL A 246 7.80 -13.86 -14.10
CA VAL A 246 9.03 -13.30 -13.55
C VAL A 246 8.74 -12.61 -12.24
N CYS A 247 9.62 -12.74 -11.26
CA CYS A 247 9.42 -12.11 -9.96
C CYS A 247 10.67 -11.48 -9.38
N ASP A 248 10.50 -10.33 -8.76
CA ASP A 248 11.53 -9.59 -8.02
C ASP A 248 11.10 -9.25 -6.58
N GLY A 249 9.78 -9.20 -6.32
CA GLY A 249 9.18 -9.19 -5.00
C GLY A 249 8.99 -10.59 -4.42
N LEU A 250 9.45 -10.81 -3.19
CA LEU A 250 9.36 -12.14 -2.55
C LEU A 250 7.92 -12.56 -2.21
N GLY A 251 6.97 -11.62 -2.16
CA GLY A 251 5.55 -11.89 -1.91
C GLY A 251 4.62 -11.63 -3.08
N GLN A 252 5.11 -11.55 -4.31
CA GLN A 252 4.29 -11.13 -5.46
C GLN A 252 3.47 -12.25 -6.11
N CYS A 253 3.86 -13.52 -5.95
CA CYS A 253 3.37 -14.65 -6.75
C CYS A 253 1.98 -15.18 -6.32
N GLY A 254 1.11 -14.31 -5.79
CA GLY A 254 -0.20 -14.68 -5.26
C GLY A 254 -0.14 -15.63 -4.06
N GLY A 255 -1.32 -16.04 -3.55
CA GLY A 255 -1.40 -16.87 -2.33
C GLY A 255 -0.94 -18.31 -2.47
N LEU A 256 -0.99 -18.80 -3.71
CA LEU A 256 -0.59 -20.15 -4.07
C LEU A 256 0.74 -20.17 -4.81
N GLY A 257 1.52 -19.09 -4.78
CA GLY A 257 2.86 -19.07 -5.36
C GLY A 257 3.91 -18.53 -4.42
N GLN A 258 5.16 -18.82 -4.75
CA GLN A 258 6.33 -18.25 -4.09
C GLN A 258 7.36 -17.86 -5.15
N CYS A 259 7.96 -16.69 -4.98
CA CYS A 259 9.07 -16.28 -5.83
C CYS A 259 10.31 -17.08 -5.47
N ASP A 260 10.89 -17.78 -6.46
CA ASP A 260 12.21 -18.36 -6.33
C ASP A 260 13.25 -17.27 -6.61
N SER A 261 14.02 -16.89 -5.59
CA SER A 261 15.04 -15.85 -5.68
C SER A 261 16.27 -16.23 -6.49
N ALA A 262 16.50 -17.52 -6.77
CA ALA A 262 17.59 -17.98 -7.62
C ALA A 262 17.21 -17.89 -9.11
N THR A 263 15.97 -18.24 -9.45
CA THR A 263 15.50 -18.19 -10.85
C THR A 263 14.74 -16.92 -11.21
N ASN A 264 14.32 -16.12 -10.23
CA ASN A 264 13.40 -14.99 -10.38
C ASN A 264 12.09 -15.39 -11.08
N LYS A 265 11.53 -16.56 -10.72
CA LYS A 265 10.27 -17.08 -11.29
C LYS A 265 9.34 -17.53 -10.18
N CYS A 266 8.03 -17.40 -10.41
CA CYS A 266 7.04 -17.92 -9.48
C CYS A 266 6.96 -19.44 -9.60
N LYS A 267 7.05 -20.11 -8.44
CA LYS A 267 6.75 -21.52 -8.25
C LYS A 267 5.35 -21.64 -7.68
N CYS A 268 4.45 -22.22 -8.46
CA CYS A 268 3.05 -22.42 -8.05
C CYS A 268 2.91 -23.69 -7.23
N LYS A 269 2.13 -23.58 -6.16
CA LYS A 269 1.64 -24.69 -5.35
C LYS A 269 0.52 -25.41 -6.13
N ASP A 270 0.18 -26.60 -5.65
CA ASP A 270 -0.95 -27.36 -6.18
C ASP A 270 -2.23 -26.49 -6.21
N GLY A 271 -3.00 -26.63 -7.30
CA GLY A 271 -4.19 -25.82 -7.56
C GLY A 271 -3.97 -24.55 -8.39
N ALA A 272 -2.73 -24.09 -8.56
CA ALA A 272 -2.40 -22.89 -9.32
C ALA A 272 -1.37 -23.12 -10.43
N LYS A 273 -1.46 -22.33 -11.50
CA LYS A 273 -0.58 -22.37 -12.67
C LYS A 273 -0.52 -21.02 -13.38
N GLY A 274 0.24 -20.98 -14.46
CA GLY A 274 0.40 -19.78 -15.30
C GLY A 274 1.29 -18.72 -14.67
N ASP A 275 1.37 -17.58 -15.35
CA ASP A 275 2.16 -16.44 -14.90
C ASP A 275 1.67 -15.93 -13.54
N GLN A 276 2.62 -15.65 -12.65
CA GLN A 276 2.35 -15.20 -11.28
C GLN A 276 1.42 -16.13 -10.47
N CYS A 277 1.24 -17.38 -10.91
CA CYS A 277 0.28 -18.32 -10.33
C CYS A 277 -1.16 -17.79 -10.34
N ALA A 278 -1.49 -16.97 -11.33
CA ALA A 278 -2.78 -16.28 -11.43
C ALA A 278 -3.90 -17.15 -12.02
N LEU A 279 -3.58 -18.31 -12.61
CA LEU A 279 -4.55 -19.24 -13.18
C LEU A 279 -4.73 -20.45 -12.26
N CYS A 280 -5.91 -21.08 -12.30
CA CYS A 280 -6.21 -22.30 -11.56
C CYS A 280 -5.98 -23.55 -12.40
N ASP A 281 -5.65 -24.65 -11.72
CA ASP A 281 -5.60 -25.97 -12.34
C ASP A 281 -6.92 -26.72 -12.11
N PRO A 282 -7.79 -26.87 -13.12
CA PRO A 282 -9.11 -27.49 -12.94
C PRO A 282 -9.05 -28.97 -12.52
N ALA A 283 -7.89 -29.63 -12.69
CA ALA A 283 -7.70 -31.01 -12.25
C ALA A 283 -7.40 -31.14 -10.75
N SER A 284 -7.07 -30.04 -10.08
CA SER A 284 -6.65 -30.05 -8.68
C SER A 284 -7.81 -29.67 -7.74
N ALA A 285 -7.98 -30.45 -6.67
CA ALA A 285 -8.94 -30.13 -5.61
C ALA A 285 -8.54 -28.87 -4.80
N ALA A 286 -7.28 -28.44 -4.90
CA ALA A 286 -6.77 -27.23 -4.25
C ALA A 286 -7.02 -25.95 -5.07
N ALA A 287 -7.50 -26.07 -6.31
CA ALA A 287 -7.80 -24.93 -7.17
C ALA A 287 -8.74 -23.92 -6.51
N CYS A 288 -8.47 -22.64 -6.71
CA CYS A 288 -9.27 -21.54 -6.15
C CYS A 288 -9.42 -21.61 -4.63
N SER A 289 -8.33 -22.01 -3.95
CA SER A 289 -8.28 -22.22 -2.51
C SER A 289 -9.32 -23.23 -2.00
N GLY A 290 -9.64 -24.19 -2.86
CA GLY A 290 -10.60 -25.26 -2.65
C GLY A 290 -12.03 -24.90 -3.04
N SER A 291 -12.84 -25.95 -3.24
CA SER A 291 -14.25 -25.86 -3.68
C SER A 291 -15.15 -25.04 -2.75
N ASN A 292 -14.72 -24.77 -1.51
CA ASN A 292 -15.45 -23.97 -0.54
C ASN A 292 -15.32 -22.45 -0.78
N GLN A 293 -14.30 -22.01 -1.52
CA GLN A 293 -14.00 -20.59 -1.75
C GLN A 293 -14.22 -20.18 -3.21
N GLY A 294 -14.02 -21.10 -4.15
CA GLY A 294 -14.31 -20.85 -5.56
C GLY A 294 -14.32 -22.12 -6.39
N SER A 295 -14.47 -21.94 -7.70
CA SER A 295 -14.37 -22.99 -8.71
C SER A 295 -13.54 -22.50 -9.89
N CYS A 296 -12.77 -23.40 -10.49
CA CYS A 296 -11.97 -23.06 -11.66
C CYS A 296 -12.86 -22.96 -12.91
N GLY A 297 -12.85 -21.78 -13.55
CA GLY A 297 -13.56 -21.51 -14.79
C GLY A 297 -12.91 -22.17 -16.00
N VAL A 298 -13.64 -22.21 -17.11
CA VAL A 298 -13.17 -22.80 -18.38
C VAL A 298 -11.98 -22.04 -18.99
N ASP A 299 -11.82 -20.77 -18.65
CA ASP A 299 -10.70 -19.91 -19.04
C ASP A 299 -9.48 -20.08 -18.10
N GLY A 300 -9.56 -21.00 -17.13
CA GLY A 300 -8.52 -21.21 -16.13
C GLY A 300 -8.47 -20.10 -15.08
N LYS A 301 -9.48 -19.23 -14.96
CA LYS A 301 -9.57 -18.24 -13.89
C LYS A 301 -10.52 -18.71 -12.80
N CYS A 302 -10.25 -18.31 -11.56
CA CYS A 302 -11.13 -18.64 -10.46
C CYS A 302 -12.41 -17.80 -10.47
N VAL A 303 -13.54 -18.47 -10.31
CA VAL A 303 -14.83 -17.87 -9.99
C VAL A 303 -15.04 -17.99 -8.49
N CYS A 304 -14.90 -16.86 -7.78
CA CYS A 304 -15.00 -16.84 -6.33
C CYS A 304 -16.45 -16.82 -5.86
N LYS A 305 -16.72 -17.56 -4.78
CA LYS A 305 -17.99 -17.48 -4.07
C LYS A 305 -18.13 -16.12 -3.38
N THR A 306 -19.38 -15.72 -3.12
CA THR A 306 -19.68 -14.47 -2.42
C THR A 306 -18.88 -14.31 -1.14
N GLY A 307 -18.24 -13.16 -0.97
CA GLY A 307 -17.39 -12.86 0.18
C GLY A 307 -15.94 -13.36 0.06
N TYR A 308 -15.55 -13.91 -1.09
CA TYR A 308 -14.17 -14.23 -1.43
C TYR A 308 -13.71 -13.45 -2.68
N GLY A 309 -12.40 -13.22 -2.77
CA GLY A 309 -11.76 -12.56 -3.90
C GLY A 309 -10.26 -12.86 -3.94
N GLY A 310 -9.56 -12.18 -4.85
CA GLY A 310 -8.19 -12.53 -5.24
C GLY A 310 -8.15 -13.50 -6.43
N SER A 311 -6.98 -13.64 -7.06
CA SER A 311 -6.78 -14.49 -8.24
C SER A 311 -7.10 -15.97 -7.99
N GLN A 312 -7.01 -16.41 -6.74
CA GLN A 312 -7.26 -17.79 -6.31
C GLN A 312 -8.33 -17.86 -5.20
N CYS A 313 -9.20 -16.85 -5.10
CA CYS A 313 -10.26 -16.75 -4.07
C CYS A 313 -9.78 -16.81 -2.61
N GLU A 314 -8.52 -16.49 -2.39
CA GLU A 314 -7.84 -16.70 -1.12
C GLU A 314 -8.00 -15.53 -0.14
N VAL A 315 -8.62 -14.43 -0.59
CA VAL A 315 -8.93 -13.26 0.22
C VAL A 315 -10.40 -13.32 0.61
N LYS A 316 -10.69 -13.37 1.90
CA LYS A 316 -12.06 -13.25 2.42
C LYS A 316 -12.37 -11.76 2.63
N SER A 317 -13.48 -11.27 2.08
CA SER A 317 -13.98 -9.93 2.39
C SER A 317 -14.20 -9.81 3.89
N ALA A 318 -13.75 -8.70 4.48
CA ALA A 318 -14.19 -8.36 5.83
C ALA A 318 -15.72 -8.24 5.82
N PRO A 319 -16.44 -8.74 6.84
CA PRO A 319 -17.85 -8.44 6.96
C PRO A 319 -17.99 -6.92 7.02
N THR A 320 -18.72 -6.35 6.07
CA THR A 320 -19.13 -4.95 6.15
C THR A 320 -19.82 -4.78 7.50
N PRO A 321 -19.32 -3.95 8.43
CA PRO A 321 -20.14 -3.58 9.57
C PRO A 321 -21.42 -3.00 8.97
N ALA A 322 -22.57 -3.53 9.40
CA ALA A 322 -23.86 -2.97 9.03
C ALA A 322 -23.79 -1.45 9.16
N PRO A 323 -24.36 -0.67 8.23
CA PRO A 323 -24.38 0.78 8.36
C PRO A 323 -24.90 1.07 9.76
N THR A 324 -24.03 1.60 10.61
CA THR A 324 -24.42 2.00 11.93
C THR A 324 -25.36 3.15 11.68
N THR A 325 -26.67 2.88 11.76
CA THR A 325 -27.68 3.91 11.86
C THR A 325 -27.38 4.62 13.16
N THR A 326 -26.49 5.60 13.11
CA THR A 326 -26.33 6.57 14.17
C THR A 326 -27.71 7.17 14.40
N PRO A 327 -28.32 6.99 15.58
CA PRO A 327 -29.58 7.65 15.89
C PRO A 327 -29.34 9.15 15.74
N ALA A 328 -30.22 9.81 14.99
CA ALA A 328 -30.24 11.27 14.92
C ALA A 328 -30.20 11.84 16.35
N PRO A 329 -29.42 12.91 16.61
CA PRO A 329 -29.34 13.49 17.93
C PRO A 329 -30.74 13.90 18.38
N THR A 330 -31.13 13.39 19.54
CA THR A 330 -32.35 13.73 20.27
C THR A 330 -32.39 15.24 20.51
N GLN A 331 -33.12 15.97 19.67
CA GLN A 331 -33.59 17.30 20.04
C GLN A 331 -34.80 17.12 20.97
N ALA A 332 -34.59 17.52 22.22
CA ALA A 332 -35.65 17.61 23.21
C ALA A 332 -36.62 18.75 22.85
N GLY A 333 -37.91 18.43 22.88
CA GLY A 333 -38.95 19.29 23.42
C GLY A 333 -39.46 20.42 22.53
N GLY A 334 -40.61 20.19 21.89
CA GLY A 334 -41.38 21.25 21.23
C GLY A 334 -42.70 20.76 20.62
N SER A 335 -43.56 20.20 21.46
CA SER A 335 -45.04 20.14 21.36
C SER A 335 -45.72 20.23 19.97
N THR A 336 -46.26 19.09 19.54
CA THR A 336 -47.54 18.78 18.84
C THR A 336 -48.64 19.87 18.71
N PRO A 337 -49.70 19.69 17.88
CA PRO A 337 -50.02 18.54 17.00
C PRO A 337 -50.65 18.84 15.61
N SER A 338 -50.77 17.74 14.85
CA SER A 338 -51.90 17.33 14.00
C SER A 338 -52.14 18.02 12.65
N GLY A 339 -52.16 17.16 11.62
CA GLY A 339 -52.80 17.46 10.34
C GLY A 339 -52.44 16.43 9.27
N SER A 340 -53.12 15.28 9.29
CA SER A 340 -53.13 14.28 8.24
C SER A 340 -53.38 14.88 6.85
N ALA A 341 -52.69 14.40 5.81
CA ALA A 341 -53.31 14.02 4.53
C ALA A 341 -52.27 13.54 3.51
N SER A 342 -52.49 12.33 3.01
CA SER A 342 -51.99 11.84 1.73
C SER A 342 -52.31 12.82 0.60
N THR A 343 -51.42 12.97 -0.38
CA THR A 343 -51.83 13.14 -1.78
C THR A 343 -50.76 12.66 -2.75
N VAL A 344 -51.23 11.78 -3.62
CA VAL A 344 -50.64 11.35 -4.87
C VAL A 344 -50.70 12.52 -5.85
N PHE A 345 -49.61 12.82 -6.56
CA PHE A 345 -49.68 13.61 -7.79
C PHE A 345 -49.12 12.79 -8.94
N ALA A 346 -50.04 12.18 -9.69
CA ALA A 346 -49.88 11.95 -11.11
C ALA A 346 -50.34 13.22 -11.84
N SER A 347 -49.61 13.68 -12.84
CA SER A 347 -50.16 14.55 -13.87
C SER A 347 -49.45 14.32 -15.20
N LEU A 348 -50.27 13.85 -16.13
CA LEU A 348 -50.05 13.68 -17.56
C LEU A 348 -50.30 15.00 -18.31
N ALA A 349 -49.91 14.96 -19.59
CA ALA A 349 -50.34 15.79 -20.72
C ALA A 349 -49.48 17.02 -21.01
N ALA A 350 -49.28 17.46 -22.26
CA ALA A 350 -49.37 16.87 -23.59
C ALA A 350 -48.86 17.94 -24.57
N VAL A 351 -48.20 17.50 -25.64
CA VAL A 351 -48.21 17.99 -27.03
C VAL A 351 -48.41 19.50 -27.32
N ALA A 352 -47.45 20.09 -28.03
CA ALA A 352 -47.73 21.00 -29.14
C ALA A 352 -46.59 20.98 -30.17
N LEU A 353 -46.84 20.30 -31.30
CA LEU A 353 -46.13 20.49 -32.56
C LEU A 353 -46.96 21.50 -33.38
N ALA A 354 -46.34 22.57 -33.88
CA ALA A 354 -46.88 23.35 -34.98
C ALA A 354 -45.75 23.97 -35.81
N VAL A 355 -45.66 23.49 -37.04
CA VAL A 355 -45.01 24.06 -38.22
C VAL A 355 -45.71 25.36 -38.62
N VAL A 356 -44.99 26.38 -39.11
CA VAL A 356 -45.29 27.15 -40.35
C VAL A 356 -44.04 27.96 -40.76
N LEU A 357 -43.88 28.04 -42.09
CA LEU A 357 -42.77 28.49 -42.91
C LEU A 357 -42.52 30.01 -42.95
N ALA A 358 -41.28 30.38 -43.25
CA ALA A 358 -40.88 31.26 -44.35
C ALA A 358 -39.45 30.89 -44.78
#